data_AF-A0A9P3JVN6-F1
#
_entry.id   AF-A0A9P3JVN6-F1
#
_cell.length_a   1.000
_cell.length_b   1.000
_cell.length_c   1.000
_cell.angle_alpha   90.00
_cell.angle_beta   90.00
_cell.angle_gamma   90.00
#
_symmetry.space_group_name_H-M   'P 1'
#
loop_
_entity.id
_entity.type
_entity.pdbx_description
1 polymer ?
#
loop_
_entity_poly.entity_id
_entity_poly.type
_entity_poly.pdbx_seq_one_letter_code
_entity_poly.pdbx_strand_id
1 'polypeptide(L)'
;MSDAVLQENGMARPAMSDREMHVVASIEEWNKGLPGSALAHKYAMIGRSPVSFFQGTNHLFWADLSGDERLTRFGNSRTVTWIVGDCSTSSFTASGSDSDGPMYGLSLTDESVIADYQYDVWRLATSIVLLARENLAAAGSGAASAAGGAAGGGGGGGGGGGSGGAAEEAVLRAAVLAFARKYLKTVMGFKQGGGKGGGGADGGAEGGNALKLSQVLMMSGGNMKGRLVRFLAIVEREYSRRRLLKKWCVEEGGKWAFQEQPEKLQPCPKFEEDAVISALASYADGVNVKGLTRRLYADPASCGVARYMALTETSSGELHVLDVRMQQRPTAYHFMNPDERRAYRHRFPHETDRFLEASAALCSSDDGSIGWIELQEGVHPSATGRYSVRDVSPYEDEYPAAVSADVKSKLKGFALTTQDGLVELAEDWARILAAQHAAAASLLDPDPAVDQRPALCQELVLLSKAAAKNEFEELVWEVALSYSRQVEYDWRCFQKHLLPVL
;
A
#
# COMPACT_ATOMS: atom_id res chain seq x y z
N MET A 1 15.42 12.83 -28.83
CA MET A 1 16.34 13.04 -29.98
C MET A 1 17.03 11.73 -30.26
N SER A 2 17.08 11.26 -31.51
CA SER A 2 17.75 10.00 -31.87
C SER A 2 19.27 10.13 -31.70
N ASP A 3 19.95 9.02 -31.40
CA ASP A 3 21.40 8.97 -31.15
C ASP A 3 22.24 9.50 -32.33
N ALA A 4 21.69 9.48 -33.54
CA ALA A 4 22.32 10.05 -34.73
C ALA A 4 22.52 11.58 -34.64
N VAL A 5 21.62 12.31 -33.95
CA VAL A 5 21.67 13.78 -33.87
C VAL A 5 22.63 14.27 -32.76
N LEU A 6 22.93 13.42 -31.79
CA LEU A 6 23.85 13.73 -30.69
C LEU A 6 25.33 13.54 -31.09
N GLN A 7 25.63 12.58 -31.97
CA GLN A 7 26.98 12.37 -32.49
C GLN A 7 27.45 13.50 -33.43
N GLU A 8 26.54 14.10 -34.22
CA GLU A 8 26.89 15.21 -35.13
C GLU A 8 27.33 16.50 -34.40
N ASN A 9 26.96 16.68 -33.13
CA ASN A 9 27.23 17.92 -32.38
C ASN A 9 28.37 17.81 -31.35
N GLY A 10 29.10 16.69 -31.28
CA GLY A 10 30.26 16.53 -30.38
C GLY A 10 29.93 16.64 -28.89
N MET A 11 28.66 16.55 -28.50
CA MET A 11 28.22 16.57 -27.11
C MET A 11 28.11 15.14 -26.59
N ALA A 12 29.08 14.70 -25.79
CA ALA A 12 28.93 13.51 -24.98
C ALA A 12 27.79 13.74 -23.97
N ARG A 13 26.90 12.75 -23.77
CA ARG A 13 26.01 12.77 -22.60
C ARG A 13 26.89 12.92 -21.35
N PRO A 14 26.54 13.79 -20.38
CA PRO A 14 27.27 13.82 -19.11
C PRO A 14 27.33 12.39 -18.56
N ALA A 15 28.54 11.95 -18.17
CA ALA A 15 28.74 10.59 -17.67
C ALA A 15 27.83 10.34 -16.47
N MET A 16 27.06 9.25 -16.52
CA MET A 16 26.19 8.84 -15.43
C MET A 16 27.02 8.31 -14.26
N SER A 17 26.61 8.56 -13.02
CA SER A 17 27.19 7.89 -11.86
C SER A 17 26.83 6.40 -11.85
N ASP A 18 27.57 5.58 -11.09
CA ASP A 18 27.26 4.15 -10.94
C ASP A 18 25.83 3.92 -10.43
N ARG A 19 25.35 4.78 -9.51
CA ARG A 19 23.97 4.72 -9.04
C ARG A 19 22.97 5.08 -10.14
N GLU A 20 23.22 6.12 -10.93
CA GLU A 20 22.34 6.49 -12.04
C GLU A 20 22.24 5.34 -13.06
N MET A 21 23.37 4.70 -13.40
CA MET A 21 23.39 3.54 -14.30
C MET A 21 22.59 2.36 -13.75
N HIS A 22 22.76 2.05 -12.45
CA HIS A 22 22.01 1.00 -11.79
C HIS A 22 20.49 1.28 -11.80
N VAL A 23 20.07 2.50 -11.44
CA VAL A 23 18.64 2.88 -11.39
C VAL A 23 18.01 2.76 -12.78
N VAL A 24 18.66 3.31 -13.81
CA VAL A 24 18.15 3.27 -15.18
C VAL A 24 18.00 1.81 -15.64
N ALA A 25 19.07 1.02 -15.51
CA ALA A 25 19.05 -0.38 -15.93
C ALA A 25 18.01 -1.23 -15.18
N SER A 26 17.90 -1.04 -13.86
CA SER A 26 16.92 -1.74 -13.02
C SER A 26 15.48 -1.42 -13.44
N ILE A 27 15.15 -0.14 -13.68
CA ILE A 27 13.80 0.28 -14.08
C ILE A 27 13.47 -0.20 -15.50
N GLU A 28 14.41 -0.13 -16.44
CA GLU A 28 14.20 -0.64 -17.80
C GLU A 28 13.97 -2.16 -17.80
N GLU A 29 14.83 -2.91 -17.11
CA GLU A 29 14.72 -4.37 -17.01
C GLU A 29 13.42 -4.80 -16.33
N TRP A 30 13.03 -4.15 -15.23
CA TRP A 30 11.79 -4.47 -14.51
C TRP A 30 10.55 -4.24 -15.36
N ASN A 31 10.59 -3.27 -16.29
CA ASN A 31 9.43 -2.88 -17.08
C ASN A 31 9.50 -3.34 -18.55
N LYS A 32 10.50 -4.12 -18.96
CA LYS A 32 10.73 -4.54 -20.35
C LYS A 32 9.55 -5.25 -21.02
N GLY A 33 8.69 -5.90 -20.22
CA GLY A 33 7.52 -6.64 -20.69
C GLY A 33 6.25 -5.79 -20.83
N LEU A 34 6.27 -4.52 -20.43
CA LEU A 34 5.08 -3.67 -20.48
C LEU A 34 4.81 -3.17 -21.91
N PRO A 35 3.54 -3.19 -22.37
CA PRO A 35 3.15 -2.49 -23.60
C PRO A 35 3.51 -1.01 -23.52
N GLY A 36 3.89 -0.40 -24.65
CA GLY A 36 4.37 1.00 -24.67
C GLY A 36 3.40 2.02 -24.04
N SER A 37 2.09 1.86 -24.22
CA SER A 37 1.09 2.71 -23.58
C SER A 37 1.03 2.54 -22.05
N ALA A 38 1.18 1.30 -21.56
CA ALA A 38 1.21 1.00 -20.14
C ALA A 38 2.52 1.48 -19.49
N LEU A 39 3.65 1.33 -20.20
CA LEU A 39 4.94 1.88 -19.78
C LEU A 39 4.87 3.41 -19.66
N ALA A 40 4.35 4.08 -20.70
CA ALA A 40 4.19 5.53 -20.71
C ALA A 40 3.31 6.02 -19.55
N HIS A 41 2.19 5.33 -19.32
CA HIS A 41 1.30 5.65 -18.21
C HIS A 41 1.97 5.43 -16.85
N LYS A 42 2.65 4.30 -16.65
CA LYS A 42 3.40 4.01 -15.42
C LYS A 42 4.44 5.09 -15.14
N TYR A 43 5.25 5.44 -16.14
CA TYR A 43 6.31 6.44 -16.00
C TYR A 43 5.73 7.83 -15.69
N ALA A 44 4.62 8.20 -16.34
CA ALA A 44 3.91 9.43 -16.04
C ALA A 44 3.35 9.47 -14.61
N MET A 45 2.96 8.32 -14.03
CA MET A 45 2.52 8.25 -12.63
C MET A 45 3.69 8.34 -11.65
N ILE A 46 4.73 7.51 -11.81
CA ILE A 46 5.89 7.49 -10.91
C ILE A 46 6.76 8.76 -11.02
N GLY A 47 6.63 9.50 -12.13
CA GLY A 47 7.30 10.78 -12.35
C GLY A 47 6.71 11.96 -11.57
N ARG A 48 5.52 11.82 -10.96
CA ARG A 48 4.79 12.91 -10.31
C ARG A 48 5.46 13.41 -9.03
N SER A 49 5.91 12.49 -8.18
CA SER A 49 6.59 12.82 -6.93
C SER A 49 7.48 11.66 -6.44
N PRO A 50 8.44 11.93 -5.53
CA PRO A 50 9.23 10.89 -4.88
C PRO A 50 8.38 9.81 -4.19
N VAL A 51 7.20 10.16 -3.66
CA VAL A 51 6.27 9.21 -3.05
C VAL A 51 5.74 8.23 -4.10
N SER A 52 5.24 8.74 -5.23
CA SER A 52 4.75 7.90 -6.33
C SER A 52 5.85 7.04 -6.96
N PHE A 53 7.08 7.57 -7.02
CA PHE A 53 8.26 6.85 -7.47
C PHE A 53 8.56 5.67 -6.57
N PHE A 54 8.68 5.92 -5.26
CA PHE A 54 8.99 4.90 -4.28
C PHE A 54 8.01 3.71 -4.31
N GLN A 55 6.72 4.00 -4.48
CA GLN A 55 5.67 2.98 -4.63
C GLN A 55 5.81 2.21 -5.95
N GLY A 56 5.96 2.91 -7.09
CA GLY A 56 6.03 2.27 -8.40
C GLY A 56 7.35 1.57 -8.71
N THR A 57 8.38 1.74 -7.88
CA THR A 57 9.70 1.10 -8.00
C THR A 57 10.06 0.28 -6.76
N ASN A 58 9.11 -0.50 -6.21
CA ASN A 58 9.34 -1.38 -5.05
C ASN A 58 10.59 -2.27 -5.19
N HIS A 59 10.91 -2.71 -6.40
CA HIS A 59 12.09 -3.52 -6.70
C HIS A 59 13.43 -2.85 -6.35
N LEU A 60 13.54 -1.51 -6.37
CA LEU A 60 14.74 -0.82 -5.93
C LEU A 60 14.95 -0.97 -4.42
N PHE A 61 13.87 -0.89 -3.62
CA PHE A 61 13.95 -1.12 -2.18
C PHE A 61 14.42 -2.52 -1.82
N TRP A 62 13.86 -3.52 -2.49
CA TRP A 62 14.29 -4.91 -2.27
C TRP A 62 15.71 -5.16 -2.79
N ALA A 63 16.12 -4.53 -3.89
CA ALA A 63 17.49 -4.60 -4.37
C ALA A 63 18.49 -4.00 -3.37
N ASP A 64 18.12 -2.88 -2.74
CA ASP A 64 19.02 -2.12 -1.89
C ASP A 64 19.07 -2.64 -0.45
N LEU A 65 17.96 -3.15 0.10
CA LEU A 65 17.82 -3.47 1.52
C LEU A 65 17.57 -4.95 1.83
N SER A 66 17.34 -5.81 0.83
CA SER A 66 17.21 -7.25 1.08
C SER A 66 18.53 -7.81 1.63
N GLY A 67 18.47 -8.44 2.81
CA GLY A 67 19.63 -9.00 3.48
C GLY A 67 20.54 -7.96 4.15
N ASP A 68 20.08 -6.72 4.33
CA ASP A 68 20.83 -5.67 5.03
C ASP A 68 21.24 -6.12 6.45
N GLU A 69 22.52 -6.00 6.78
CA GLU A 69 23.07 -6.47 8.05
C GLU A 69 22.43 -5.80 9.27
N ARG A 70 21.88 -4.59 9.12
CA ARG A 70 21.17 -3.88 10.20
C ARG A 70 19.94 -4.64 10.69
N LEU A 71 19.35 -5.52 9.86
CA LEU A 71 18.24 -6.38 10.26
C LEU A 71 18.59 -7.22 11.49
N THR A 72 19.85 -7.64 11.62
CA THR A 72 20.30 -8.50 12.73
C THR A 72 20.23 -7.83 14.10
N ARG A 73 20.08 -6.50 14.15
CA ARG A 73 20.01 -5.75 15.41
C ARG A 73 18.70 -6.00 16.16
N PHE A 74 17.59 -6.10 15.43
CA PHE A 74 16.26 -6.34 15.98
C PHE A 74 15.50 -7.45 15.25
N GLY A 75 16.22 -8.32 14.53
CA GLY A 75 15.65 -9.38 13.72
C GLY A 75 16.39 -10.70 13.87
N ASN A 76 15.64 -11.80 13.86
CA ASN A 76 16.10 -13.18 13.81
C ASN A 76 14.97 -14.09 13.32
N SER A 77 15.14 -15.41 13.41
CA SER A 77 14.13 -16.36 12.93
C SER A 77 12.78 -16.29 13.67
N ARG A 78 12.70 -15.66 14.84
CA ARG A 78 11.47 -15.50 15.65
C ARG A 78 10.77 -14.16 15.43
N THR A 79 11.35 -13.25 14.64
CA THR A 79 10.75 -11.95 14.28
C THR A 79 10.15 -11.95 12.88
N VAL A 80 10.06 -13.12 12.26
CA VAL A 80 9.41 -13.32 10.96
C VAL A 80 7.89 -13.33 11.13
N THR A 81 7.20 -12.60 10.26
CA THR A 81 5.73 -12.52 10.21
C THR A 81 5.26 -12.32 8.77
N TRP A 82 3.95 -12.34 8.53
CA TRP A 82 3.43 -11.79 7.27
C TRP A 82 3.65 -10.28 7.26
N ILE A 83 4.28 -9.80 6.18
CA ILE A 83 4.44 -8.38 5.90
C ILE A 83 3.66 -8.01 4.64
N VAL A 84 3.36 -6.74 4.45
CA VAL A 84 2.78 -6.17 3.23
C VAL A 84 3.76 -6.24 2.07
N GLY A 85 5.06 -6.04 2.33
CA GLY A 85 6.14 -6.13 1.33
C GLY A 85 6.24 -4.94 0.38
N ASP A 86 5.18 -4.16 0.24
CA ASP A 86 5.13 -2.82 -0.37
C ASP A 86 4.47 -1.79 0.58
N CYS A 87 4.76 -1.89 1.88
CA CYS A 87 4.16 -1.03 2.89
C CYS A 87 4.54 0.45 2.72
N SER A 88 3.55 1.31 2.57
CA SER A 88 3.69 2.77 2.54
C SER A 88 2.47 3.45 3.15
N THR A 89 2.48 4.78 3.25
CA THR A 89 1.33 5.54 3.78
C THR A 89 0.03 5.32 2.98
N SER A 90 0.09 4.92 1.70
CA SER A 90 -1.09 4.60 0.90
C SER A 90 -1.59 3.16 1.07
N SER A 91 -0.83 2.28 1.73
CA SER A 91 -1.28 0.92 2.05
C SER A 91 -2.41 0.90 3.08
N PHE A 92 -2.64 2.02 3.77
CA PHE A 92 -3.70 2.19 4.77
C PHE A 92 -4.88 2.93 4.16
N THR A 93 -5.99 2.23 3.96
CA THR A 93 -7.20 2.78 3.35
C THR A 93 -8.41 2.60 4.25
N ALA A 94 -9.42 3.45 4.04
CA ALA A 94 -10.76 3.09 4.47
C ALA A 94 -11.24 1.93 3.59
N SER A 95 -11.91 0.95 4.20
CA SER A 95 -12.56 -0.17 3.55
C SER A 95 -13.66 -0.71 4.46
N GLY A 96 -14.33 -1.79 4.09
CA GLY A 96 -15.40 -2.40 4.90
C GLY A 96 -16.57 -2.85 4.05
N SER A 97 -17.49 -3.57 4.69
CA SER A 97 -18.69 -4.14 4.11
C SER A 97 -19.92 -3.36 4.57
N ASP A 98 -21.09 -3.58 3.96
CA ASP A 98 -22.33 -2.96 4.43
C ASP A 98 -22.72 -3.41 5.85
N SER A 99 -22.25 -4.59 6.31
CA SER A 99 -22.49 -5.09 7.66
C SER A 99 -21.55 -4.51 8.70
N ASP A 100 -20.27 -4.32 8.35
CA ASP A 100 -19.24 -3.87 9.30
C ASP A 100 -19.04 -2.35 9.28
N GLY A 101 -19.54 -1.66 8.24
CA GLY A 101 -19.30 -0.24 8.03
C GLY A 101 -17.83 0.06 7.68
N PRO A 102 -17.45 1.35 7.60
CA PRO A 102 -16.09 1.74 7.24
C PRO A 102 -15.11 1.51 8.39
N MET A 103 -14.04 0.77 8.10
CA MET A 103 -12.85 0.56 8.92
C MET A 103 -11.64 1.20 8.23
N TYR A 104 -10.56 1.45 8.98
CA TYR A 104 -9.31 1.95 8.41
C TYR A 104 -8.17 0.99 8.72
N GLY A 105 -7.48 0.45 7.72
CA GLY A 105 -6.37 -0.45 7.97
C GLY A 105 -5.64 -0.84 6.69
N LEU A 106 -4.77 -1.85 6.78
CA LEU A 106 -4.13 -2.40 5.58
C LEU A 106 -5.16 -3.12 4.71
N SER A 107 -5.10 -2.86 3.41
CA SER A 107 -5.99 -3.41 2.39
C SER A 107 -5.26 -4.08 1.21
N LEU A 108 -3.93 -3.98 1.17
CA LEU A 108 -3.10 -4.45 0.07
C LEU A 108 -2.25 -5.64 0.51
N THR A 109 -2.43 -6.79 -0.15
CA THR A 109 -1.68 -8.04 0.11
C THR A 109 -1.02 -8.63 -1.15
N ASP A 110 -1.12 -7.92 -2.28
CA ASP A 110 -0.57 -8.35 -3.57
C ASP A 110 0.97 -8.51 -3.53
N GLU A 111 1.67 -7.83 -2.63
CA GLU A 111 3.13 -7.91 -2.47
C GLU A 111 3.56 -8.66 -1.19
N SER A 112 2.59 -9.20 -0.44
CA SER A 112 2.84 -9.80 0.86
C SER A 112 3.71 -11.05 0.80
N VAL A 113 4.61 -11.18 1.77
CA VAL A 113 5.48 -12.34 1.96
C VAL A 113 5.68 -12.58 3.45
N ILE A 114 6.17 -13.78 3.78
CA ILE A 114 6.66 -14.09 5.13
C ILE A 114 8.13 -13.67 5.20
N ALA A 115 8.44 -12.63 5.97
CA ALA A 115 9.78 -12.08 6.13
C ALA A 115 9.92 -11.35 7.48
N ASP A 116 11.11 -10.82 7.77
CA ASP A 116 11.31 -10.01 8.99
C ASP A 116 10.45 -8.74 8.95
N TYR A 117 9.76 -8.46 10.06
CA TYR A 117 8.85 -7.32 10.18
C TYR A 117 9.51 -5.96 9.90
N GLN A 118 10.84 -5.85 10.06
CA GLN A 118 11.58 -4.61 9.89
C GLN A 118 11.48 -4.06 8.46
N TYR A 119 11.30 -4.90 7.44
CA TYR A 119 11.12 -4.42 6.07
C TYR A 119 9.93 -3.47 5.94
N ASP A 120 8.77 -3.85 6.49
CA ASP A 120 7.58 -3.00 6.48
C ASP A 120 7.75 -1.76 7.36
N VAL A 121 8.41 -1.89 8.53
CA VAL A 121 8.70 -0.75 9.42
C VAL A 121 9.60 0.27 8.73
N TRP A 122 10.68 -0.17 8.07
CA TRP A 122 11.63 0.68 7.36
C TRP A 122 11.00 1.32 6.12
N ARG A 123 10.22 0.53 5.36
CA ARG A 123 9.54 1.02 4.15
C ARG A 123 8.48 2.07 4.49
N LEU A 124 7.65 1.80 5.50
CA LEU A 124 6.63 2.75 5.96
C LEU A 124 7.28 4.01 6.53
N ALA A 125 8.30 3.90 7.39
CA ALA A 125 9.01 5.06 7.92
C ALA A 125 9.64 5.92 6.81
N THR A 126 10.23 5.29 5.78
CA THR A 126 10.72 6.00 4.58
C THR A 126 9.60 6.75 3.89
N SER A 127 8.44 6.11 3.67
CA SER A 127 7.30 6.76 3.02
C SER A 127 6.73 7.93 3.83
N ILE A 128 6.76 7.86 5.16
CA ILE A 128 6.38 8.98 6.05
C ILE A 128 7.32 10.17 5.83
N VAL A 129 8.63 9.94 5.72
CA VAL A 129 9.61 11.00 5.43
C VAL A 129 9.36 11.65 4.07
N LEU A 130 9.16 10.85 3.02
CA LEU A 130 8.90 11.35 1.67
C LEU A 130 7.61 12.18 1.61
N LEU A 131 6.52 11.68 2.20
CA LEU A 131 5.25 12.39 2.28
C LEU A 131 5.36 13.72 3.02
N ALA A 132 6.05 13.71 4.17
CA ALA A 132 6.21 14.91 4.99
C ALA A 132 7.03 15.98 4.26
N ARG A 133 8.10 15.61 3.55
CA ARG A 133 8.87 16.54 2.72
C ARG A 133 8.04 17.15 1.60
N GLU A 134 7.27 16.32 0.89
CA GLU A 134 6.38 16.79 -0.18
C GLU A 134 5.37 17.83 0.35
N ASN A 135 4.77 17.55 1.50
CA ASN A 135 3.80 18.45 2.13
C ASN A 135 4.44 19.75 2.65
N LEU A 136 5.64 19.69 3.25
CA LEU A 136 6.35 20.87 3.74
C LEU A 136 6.78 21.77 2.57
N ALA A 137 7.25 21.18 1.46
CA ALA A 137 7.58 21.91 0.24
C ALA A 137 6.34 22.59 -0.37
N ALA A 138 5.19 21.89 -0.40
CA ALA A 138 3.93 22.44 -0.88
C ALA A 138 3.38 23.58 0.02
N ALA A 139 3.49 23.44 1.34
CA ALA A 139 3.08 24.49 2.28
C ALA A 139 3.95 25.74 2.18
N GLY A 140 5.27 25.58 2.02
CA GLY A 140 6.22 26.67 1.84
C GLY A 140 6.01 27.44 0.52
N SER A 141 5.74 26.74 -0.59
CA SER A 141 5.44 27.39 -1.88
C SER A 141 4.10 28.12 -1.87
N GLY A 142 3.08 27.59 -1.20
CA GLY A 142 1.80 28.26 -0.98
C GLY A 142 1.96 29.59 -0.23
N ALA A 143 2.75 29.61 0.85
CA ALA A 143 3.03 30.84 1.61
C ALA A 143 3.77 31.90 0.78
N ALA A 144 4.74 31.49 -0.06
CA ALA A 144 5.46 32.39 -0.95
C ALA A 144 4.56 32.98 -2.05
N SER A 145 3.65 32.18 -2.62
CA SER A 145 2.68 32.65 -3.62
C SER A 145 1.65 33.63 -3.05
N ALA A 146 1.23 33.45 -1.79
CA ALA A 146 0.33 34.36 -1.09
C ALA A 146 1.01 35.69 -0.70
N ALA A 147 2.31 35.65 -0.37
CA ALA A 147 3.11 36.84 -0.07
C ALA A 147 3.46 37.67 -1.33
N GLY A 148 3.58 37.03 -2.51
CA GLY A 148 3.85 37.71 -3.78
C GLY A 148 2.66 38.48 -4.39
N GLY A 149 1.46 38.38 -3.79
CA GLY A 149 0.28 39.17 -4.18
C GLY A 149 0.26 40.60 -3.66
N ALA A 150 1.22 40.98 -2.82
CA ALA A 150 1.39 42.34 -2.32
C ALA A 150 2.81 42.84 -2.59
N ALA A 151 2.89 43.96 -3.33
CA ALA A 151 4.06 44.76 -3.66
C ALA A 151 4.94 44.27 -4.84
N GLY A 152 4.90 45.07 -5.90
CA GLY A 152 5.97 45.13 -6.88
C GLY A 152 7.17 45.93 -6.35
N GLY A 153 8.35 45.60 -6.89
CA GLY A 153 9.54 46.46 -6.91
C GLY A 153 10.58 46.20 -5.82
N GLY A 154 11.76 45.71 -6.24
CA GLY A 154 13.00 45.82 -5.47
C GLY A 154 13.83 44.53 -5.42
N GLY A 155 14.95 44.49 -6.14
CA GLY A 155 15.88 43.36 -6.16
C GLY A 155 16.82 43.29 -4.95
N GLY A 156 17.53 42.17 -4.85
CA GLY A 156 18.66 41.98 -3.93
C GLY A 156 18.83 40.51 -3.51
N GLY A 157 19.92 39.89 -3.93
CA GLY A 157 20.28 38.52 -3.55
C GLY A 157 20.83 38.41 -2.12
N GLY A 158 20.94 37.16 -1.64
CA GLY A 158 21.65 36.85 -0.39
C GLY A 158 21.22 35.49 0.18
N GLY A 159 22.20 34.58 0.34
CA GLY A 159 21.98 33.20 0.75
C GLY A 159 21.39 33.00 2.15
N GLY A 160 20.65 31.91 2.30
CA GLY A 160 20.06 31.45 3.56
C GLY A 160 19.73 29.96 3.51
N GLY A 161 20.73 29.10 3.34
CA GLY A 161 20.54 27.64 3.22
C GLY A 161 20.61 26.85 4.53
N GLY A 162 20.80 27.48 5.69
CA GLY A 162 21.17 26.79 6.93
C GLY A 162 20.06 26.48 7.94
N SER A 163 19.00 27.30 8.02
CA SER A 163 17.98 27.18 9.09
C SER A 163 16.77 26.33 8.70
N GLY A 164 16.42 26.28 7.41
CA GLY A 164 15.26 25.53 6.92
C GLY A 164 15.43 24.01 7.03
N GLY A 165 16.62 23.49 6.69
CA GLY A 165 16.89 22.05 6.72
C GLY A 165 16.87 21.44 8.13
N ALA A 166 17.36 22.17 9.13
CA ALA A 166 17.33 21.69 10.52
C ALA A 166 15.90 21.65 11.10
N ALA A 167 15.06 22.62 10.75
CA ALA A 167 13.66 22.65 11.17
C ALA A 167 12.83 21.55 10.49
N GLU A 168 13.05 21.33 9.18
CA GLU A 168 12.45 20.21 8.44
C GLU A 168 12.85 18.87 9.08
N GLU A 169 14.15 18.63 9.26
CA GLU A 169 14.64 17.38 9.81
C GLU A 169 14.08 17.10 11.22
N ALA A 170 13.91 18.14 12.05
CA ALA A 170 13.27 18.00 13.36
C ALA A 170 11.81 17.51 13.27
N VAL A 171 11.02 18.03 12.31
CA VAL A 171 9.63 17.58 12.06
C VAL A 171 9.60 16.13 11.57
N LEU A 172 10.47 15.79 10.61
CA LEU A 172 10.59 14.44 10.06
C LEU A 172 10.98 13.44 11.16
N ARG A 173 11.98 13.80 11.97
CA ARG A 173 12.47 12.98 13.07
C ARG A 173 11.40 12.77 14.14
N ALA A 174 10.66 13.82 14.50
CA ALA A 174 9.57 13.70 15.46
C ALA A 174 8.52 12.65 15.03
N ALA A 175 8.13 12.66 13.76
CA ALA A 175 7.17 11.70 13.22
C ALA A 175 7.71 10.26 13.19
N VAL A 176 8.94 10.05 12.71
CA VAL A 176 9.53 8.71 12.61
C VAL A 176 9.79 8.11 13.99
N LEU A 177 10.28 8.88 14.96
CA LEU A 177 10.46 8.38 16.32
C LEU A 177 9.12 8.07 17.01
N ALA A 178 8.09 8.91 16.79
CA ALA A 178 6.74 8.63 17.31
C ALA A 178 6.19 7.33 16.70
N PHE A 179 6.33 7.14 15.40
CA PHE A 179 6.00 5.89 14.69
C PHE A 179 6.72 4.69 15.30
N ALA A 180 8.06 4.71 15.34
CA ALA A 180 8.87 3.58 15.83
C ALA A 180 8.56 3.22 17.29
N ARG A 181 8.45 4.23 18.16
CA ARG A 181 8.09 4.05 19.57
C ARG A 181 6.71 3.44 19.72
N LYS A 182 5.74 3.94 18.97
CA LYS A 182 4.35 3.47 19.05
C LYS A 182 4.20 2.06 18.50
N TYR A 183 4.90 1.74 17.41
CA TYR A 183 4.98 0.39 16.85
C TYR A 183 5.49 -0.58 17.92
N LEU A 184 6.69 -0.32 18.46
CA LEU A 184 7.33 -1.20 19.43
C LEU A 184 6.49 -1.36 20.70
N LYS A 185 5.95 -0.26 21.23
CA LYS A 185 5.04 -0.29 22.40
C LYS A 185 3.80 -1.16 22.14
N THR A 186 3.24 -1.10 20.93
CA THR A 186 2.02 -1.84 20.56
C THR A 186 2.32 -3.33 20.41
N VAL A 187 3.38 -3.71 19.70
CA VAL A 187 3.80 -5.11 19.55
C VAL A 187 4.15 -5.73 20.90
N MET A 188 4.95 -5.06 21.73
CA MET A 188 5.33 -5.56 23.06
C MET A 188 4.15 -5.63 24.04
N GLY A 189 3.07 -4.90 23.78
CA GLY A 189 1.85 -4.90 24.57
C GLY A 189 0.83 -5.97 24.15
N PHE A 190 0.97 -6.54 22.95
CA PHE A 190 0.00 -7.45 22.36
C PHE A 190 -0.12 -8.76 23.16
N LYS A 191 -1.36 -9.26 23.30
CA LYS A 191 -1.71 -10.57 23.89
C LYS A 191 -2.88 -11.19 23.13
N GLN A 192 -2.79 -12.46 22.81
CA GLN A 192 -3.85 -13.24 22.15
C GLN A 192 -5.00 -13.48 23.15
N GLY A 193 -6.26 -13.29 22.73
CA GLY A 193 -7.45 -13.62 23.55
C GLY A 193 -7.80 -12.66 24.71
N GLY A 194 -7.14 -11.51 24.84
CA GLY A 194 -7.36 -10.53 25.92
C GLY A 194 -8.59 -9.63 25.76
N GLY A 195 -9.78 -10.19 25.53
CA GLY A 195 -11.05 -9.45 25.46
C GLY A 195 -11.94 -9.67 26.69
N LYS A 196 -11.67 -9.00 27.82
CA LYS A 196 -12.71 -8.74 28.82
C LYS A 196 -13.20 -7.31 28.66
N GLY A 197 -14.32 -7.16 27.96
CA GLY A 197 -15.09 -5.93 27.92
C GLY A 197 -15.67 -5.58 29.28
N GLY A 198 -15.61 -4.30 29.63
CA GLY A 198 -16.56 -3.69 30.56
C GLY A 198 -17.74 -3.16 29.75
N GLY A 199 -18.93 -3.69 30.01
CA GLY A 199 -20.20 -3.29 29.38
C GLY A 199 -21.00 -4.51 28.95
N GLY A 200 -22.05 -4.86 29.69
CA GLY A 200 -22.74 -6.14 29.59
C GLY A 200 -23.87 -6.24 28.56
N ALA A 201 -24.54 -7.40 28.66
CA ALA A 201 -25.77 -7.87 28.01
C ALA A 201 -25.62 -8.69 26.71
N ASP A 202 -25.47 -10.00 26.95
CA ASP A 202 -26.34 -11.10 26.50
C ASP A 202 -26.29 -11.67 25.06
N GLY A 203 -26.09 -13.00 25.01
CA GLY A 203 -26.69 -13.92 24.04
C GLY A 203 -25.95 -14.28 22.74
N GLY A 204 -25.35 -15.49 22.70
CA GLY A 204 -25.15 -16.24 21.45
C GLY A 204 -23.73 -16.78 21.21
N ALA A 205 -23.52 -18.07 21.47
CA ALA A 205 -22.27 -18.77 21.25
C ALA A 205 -22.15 -19.29 19.81
N GLU A 206 -20.99 -19.13 19.18
CA GLU A 206 -20.21 -20.15 18.43
C GLU A 206 -18.99 -19.50 17.74
N GLY A 207 -17.80 -20.13 17.84
CA GLY A 207 -16.58 -19.76 17.10
C GLY A 207 -15.46 -19.13 17.94
N GLY A 208 -14.40 -19.91 18.20
CA GLY A 208 -13.29 -19.52 19.06
C GLY A 208 -12.29 -18.52 18.46
N ASN A 209 -11.82 -17.63 19.34
CA ASN A 209 -10.41 -17.29 19.57
C ASN A 209 -9.58 -16.57 18.47
N ALA A 210 -9.79 -15.26 18.34
CA ALA A 210 -8.75 -14.25 18.10
C ALA A 210 -9.36 -12.88 18.46
N LEU A 211 -8.58 -11.92 18.97
CA LEU A 211 -9.01 -10.52 18.94
C LEU A 211 -9.33 -10.21 17.47
N LYS A 212 -10.61 -10.07 17.07
CA LYS A 212 -10.90 -9.62 15.72
C LYS A 212 -10.14 -8.31 15.54
N LEU A 213 -9.43 -8.14 14.43
CA LEU A 213 -8.80 -6.87 14.08
C LEU A 213 -9.84 -5.74 14.11
N SER A 214 -11.12 -6.09 13.91
CA SER A 214 -12.27 -5.24 14.14
C SER A 214 -12.38 -4.68 15.57
N GLN A 215 -11.84 -5.27 16.64
CA GLN A 215 -11.81 -4.63 17.97
C GLN A 215 -10.65 -3.64 18.15
N VAL A 216 -9.57 -3.78 17.37
CA VAL A 216 -8.51 -2.77 17.27
C VAL A 216 -8.97 -1.60 16.37
N LEU A 217 -9.92 -1.86 15.47
CA LEU A 217 -10.42 -0.93 14.45
C LEU A 217 -11.88 -0.46 14.61
N MET A 218 -12.64 -0.97 15.60
CA MET A 218 -13.96 -0.48 15.99
C MET A 218 -13.80 0.81 16.77
N MET A 219 -13.41 1.82 16.01
CA MET A 219 -13.58 3.25 16.25
C MET A 219 -15.06 3.64 16.05
N SER A 220 -16.00 2.74 16.34
CA SER A 220 -17.44 2.96 16.24
C SER A 220 -17.98 3.32 17.62
N GLY A 221 -18.52 4.54 17.71
CA GLY A 221 -19.56 4.91 18.67
C GLY A 221 -19.20 4.83 20.15
N GLY A 222 -18.52 5.86 20.67
CA GLY A 222 -18.56 6.04 22.13
C GLY A 222 -17.81 7.23 22.69
N ASN A 223 -16.54 7.44 22.34
CA ASN A 223 -15.74 8.45 23.05
C ASN A 223 -14.35 8.75 22.43
N MET A 224 -14.23 9.30 21.21
CA MET A 224 -12.88 9.49 20.61
C MET A 224 -12.68 10.77 19.79
N LYS A 225 -11.52 11.42 20.01
CA LYS A 225 -11.00 12.65 19.38
C LYS A 225 -9.90 12.25 18.39
N GLY A 226 -9.84 12.84 17.19
CA GLY A 226 -8.71 12.65 16.26
C GLY A 226 -9.04 12.85 14.78
N ARG A 227 -8.02 12.94 13.93
CA ARG A 227 -8.13 13.08 12.48
C ARG A 227 -8.77 11.86 11.84
N LEU A 228 -8.32 10.65 12.16
CA LEU A 228 -8.81 9.44 11.49
C LEU A 228 -10.31 9.22 11.70
N VAL A 229 -10.81 9.50 12.90
CA VAL A 229 -12.25 9.43 13.24
C VAL A 229 -13.08 10.36 12.37
N ARG A 230 -12.60 11.61 12.18
CA ARG A 230 -13.29 12.58 11.31
C ARG A 230 -13.28 12.13 9.85
N PHE A 231 -12.20 11.49 9.41
CA PHE A 231 -12.10 10.93 8.07
C PHE A 231 -13.13 9.81 7.88
N LEU A 232 -13.16 8.81 8.78
CA LEU A 232 -14.11 7.70 8.70
C LEU A 232 -15.58 8.15 8.79
N ALA A 233 -15.90 9.15 9.62
CA ALA A 233 -17.25 9.72 9.67
C ALA A 233 -17.67 10.39 8.35
N ILE A 234 -16.71 10.94 7.59
CA ILE A 234 -16.97 11.44 6.24
C ILE A 234 -17.15 10.25 5.29
N VAL A 235 -16.31 9.22 5.37
CA VAL A 235 -16.43 8.02 4.54
C VAL A 235 -17.81 7.37 4.73
N GLU A 236 -18.24 7.13 5.97
CA GLU A 236 -19.54 6.54 6.29
C GLU A 236 -20.72 7.31 5.68
N ARG A 237 -20.65 8.65 5.70
CA ARG A 237 -21.71 9.51 5.15
C ARG A 237 -21.66 9.58 3.62
N GLU A 238 -20.47 9.53 3.04
CA GLU A 238 -20.25 9.84 1.63
C GLU A 238 -20.19 8.60 0.73
N TYR A 239 -20.07 7.41 1.30
CA TYR A 239 -19.86 6.17 0.57
C TYR A 239 -20.91 5.13 0.95
N SER A 240 -21.26 4.28 -0.01
CA SER A 240 -22.18 3.17 0.16
C SER A 240 -22.17 2.32 -1.10
N ARG A 241 -22.64 1.06 -1.02
CA ARG A 241 -22.76 0.17 -2.18
C ARG A 241 -23.57 0.80 -3.31
N ARG A 242 -24.66 1.50 -2.99
CA ARG A 242 -25.44 2.27 -3.98
C ARG A 242 -24.62 3.32 -4.72
N ARG A 243 -23.75 4.06 -4.01
CA ARG A 243 -22.88 5.08 -4.62
C ARG A 243 -21.73 4.45 -5.41
N LEU A 244 -21.19 3.32 -4.95
CA LEU A 244 -20.21 2.51 -5.69
C LEU A 244 -20.78 2.03 -7.02
N LEU A 245 -21.97 1.43 -7.00
CA LEU A 245 -22.68 0.99 -8.22
C LEU A 245 -22.96 2.17 -9.14
N LYS A 246 -23.42 3.31 -8.62
CA LYS A 246 -23.63 4.54 -9.42
C LYS A 246 -22.33 5.13 -9.96
N LYS A 247 -21.17 4.85 -9.37
CA LYS A 247 -19.86 5.31 -9.86
C LYS A 247 -19.38 4.46 -11.05
N TRP A 248 -19.65 3.16 -11.03
CA TRP A 248 -19.06 2.22 -11.97
C TRP A 248 -20.03 1.66 -13.00
N CYS A 249 -21.31 1.57 -12.67
CA CYS A 249 -22.30 0.84 -13.45
C CYS A 249 -23.48 1.75 -13.82
N VAL A 250 -24.22 1.33 -14.85
CA VAL A 250 -25.48 1.92 -15.30
C VAL A 250 -26.44 0.79 -15.66
N GLU A 251 -27.73 1.01 -15.43
CA GLU A 251 -28.80 0.11 -15.85
C GLU A 251 -29.68 0.82 -16.88
N GLU A 252 -29.75 0.26 -18.09
CA GLU A 252 -30.59 0.77 -19.18
C GLU A 252 -31.44 -0.36 -19.77
N GLY A 253 -32.76 -0.17 -19.78
CA GLY A 253 -33.69 -1.16 -20.35
C GLY A 253 -33.64 -2.54 -19.66
N GLY A 254 -33.33 -2.57 -18.35
CA GLY A 254 -33.20 -3.81 -17.57
C GLY A 254 -31.90 -4.58 -17.81
N LYS A 255 -30.91 -3.96 -18.47
CA LYS A 255 -29.57 -4.52 -18.66
C LYS A 255 -28.54 -3.65 -17.93
N TRP A 256 -27.65 -4.30 -17.21
CA TRP A 256 -26.54 -3.66 -16.54
C TRP A 256 -25.31 -3.60 -17.45
N ALA A 257 -24.57 -2.50 -17.36
CA ALA A 257 -23.26 -2.32 -17.98
C ALA A 257 -22.37 -1.45 -17.11
N PHE A 258 -21.05 -1.50 -17.34
CA PHE A 258 -20.13 -0.53 -16.78
C PHE A 258 -20.25 0.81 -17.52
N GLN A 259 -20.10 1.92 -16.81
CA GLN A 259 -20.05 3.27 -17.38
C GLN A 259 -18.79 3.46 -18.24
N GLU A 260 -18.89 4.32 -19.25
CA GLU A 260 -17.74 4.69 -20.07
C GLU A 260 -16.77 5.57 -19.27
N GLN A 261 -15.59 5.03 -18.98
CA GLN A 261 -14.47 5.73 -18.33
C GLN A 261 -13.17 5.33 -19.04
N PRO A 262 -12.88 5.85 -20.24
CA PRO A 262 -11.82 5.35 -21.11
C PRO A 262 -10.41 5.46 -20.50
N GLU A 263 -10.23 6.32 -19.50
CA GLU A 263 -8.99 6.47 -18.75
C GLU A 263 -8.79 5.37 -17.68
N LYS A 264 -9.81 4.55 -17.43
CA LYS A 264 -9.90 3.59 -16.32
C LYS A 264 -10.38 2.21 -16.72
N LEU A 265 -11.23 2.13 -17.74
CA LEU A 265 -11.96 0.94 -18.14
C LEU A 265 -11.80 0.74 -19.64
N GLN A 266 -11.67 -0.51 -20.04
CA GLN A 266 -11.64 -0.90 -21.44
C GLN A 266 -12.63 -2.03 -21.67
N PRO A 267 -13.46 -1.96 -22.74
CA PRO A 267 -14.34 -3.07 -23.10
C PRO A 267 -13.58 -4.37 -23.28
N CYS A 268 -14.20 -5.46 -22.83
CA CYS A 268 -13.67 -6.80 -22.97
C CYS A 268 -14.08 -7.38 -24.34
N PRO A 269 -13.14 -7.86 -25.19
CA PRO A 269 -13.48 -8.71 -26.33
C PRO A 269 -14.35 -9.90 -25.92
N LYS A 270 -15.31 -10.30 -26.77
CA LYS A 270 -16.33 -11.29 -26.39
C LYS A 270 -15.75 -12.64 -25.93
N PHE A 271 -14.72 -13.12 -26.61
CA PHE A 271 -14.08 -14.39 -26.25
C PHE A 271 -13.46 -14.36 -24.85
N GLU A 272 -12.93 -13.22 -24.43
CA GLU A 272 -12.33 -13.02 -23.11
C GLU A 272 -13.38 -12.82 -22.04
N GLU A 273 -14.44 -12.09 -22.36
CA GLU A 273 -15.61 -11.96 -21.49
C GLU A 273 -16.18 -13.34 -21.16
N ASP A 274 -16.39 -14.18 -22.17
CA ASP A 274 -16.93 -15.53 -21.97
C ASP A 274 -15.99 -16.42 -21.12
N ALA A 275 -14.67 -16.28 -21.30
CA ALA A 275 -13.66 -16.99 -20.52
C ALA A 275 -13.71 -16.61 -19.03
N VAL A 276 -13.73 -15.30 -18.73
CA VAL A 276 -13.76 -14.79 -17.35
C VAL A 276 -15.08 -15.10 -16.68
N ILE A 277 -16.21 -14.95 -17.38
CA ILE A 277 -17.54 -15.30 -16.86
C ILE A 277 -17.60 -16.79 -16.54
N SER A 278 -17.10 -17.66 -17.43
CA SER A 278 -17.07 -19.10 -17.18
C SER A 278 -16.22 -19.45 -15.97
N ALA A 279 -15.10 -18.79 -15.76
CA ALA A 279 -14.25 -19.00 -14.59
C ALA A 279 -14.92 -18.51 -13.30
N LEU A 280 -15.58 -17.34 -13.33
CA LEU A 280 -16.35 -16.80 -12.21
C LEU A 280 -17.58 -17.64 -11.86
N ALA A 281 -18.17 -18.39 -12.81
CA ALA A 281 -19.25 -19.31 -12.50
C ALA A 281 -18.82 -20.42 -11.51
N SER A 282 -17.52 -20.71 -11.42
CA SER A 282 -16.96 -21.65 -10.43
C SER A 282 -16.53 -21.00 -9.11
N TYR A 283 -16.66 -19.68 -9.00
CA TYR A 283 -16.31 -18.91 -7.80
C TYR A 283 -17.47 -18.92 -6.79
N ALA A 284 -17.16 -19.28 -5.54
CA ALA A 284 -18.14 -19.44 -4.44
C ALA A 284 -19.32 -20.36 -4.84
N ASP A 285 -20.55 -20.07 -4.37
CA ASP A 285 -21.78 -20.81 -4.76
C ASP A 285 -22.27 -20.47 -6.18
N GLY A 286 -21.39 -19.91 -7.01
CA GLY A 286 -21.70 -19.37 -8.34
C GLY A 286 -22.25 -17.95 -8.23
N VAL A 287 -21.65 -17.03 -8.99
CA VAL A 287 -22.10 -15.64 -9.10
C VAL A 287 -22.75 -15.37 -10.45
N ASN A 288 -23.88 -14.65 -10.45
CA ASN A 288 -24.53 -14.25 -11.69
C ASN A 288 -23.87 -12.99 -12.24
N VAL A 289 -22.96 -13.13 -13.21
CA VAL A 289 -22.26 -11.99 -13.81
C VAL A 289 -23.19 -11.21 -14.73
N LYS A 290 -23.42 -9.94 -14.40
CA LYS A 290 -24.28 -9.00 -15.15
C LYS A 290 -23.50 -8.15 -16.15
N GLY A 291 -22.22 -7.91 -15.90
CA GLY A 291 -21.35 -7.15 -16.78
C GLY A 291 -19.88 -7.33 -16.41
N LEU A 292 -19.00 -7.16 -17.39
CA LEU A 292 -17.56 -7.30 -17.23
C LEU A 292 -16.82 -6.21 -18.01
N THR A 293 -15.72 -5.71 -17.45
CA THR A 293 -14.83 -4.77 -18.12
C THR A 293 -13.38 -5.00 -17.70
N ARG A 294 -12.42 -4.63 -18.53
CA ARG A 294 -11.00 -4.61 -18.15
C ARG A 294 -10.73 -3.35 -17.32
N ARG A 295 -9.99 -3.49 -16.23
CA ARG A 295 -9.53 -2.38 -15.39
C ARG A 295 -8.13 -1.96 -15.82
N LEU A 296 -8.00 -0.72 -16.28
CA LEU A 296 -6.73 -0.14 -16.67
C LEU A 296 -6.12 0.69 -15.52
N TYR A 297 -4.79 0.65 -15.45
CA TYR A 297 -3.94 1.62 -14.73
C TYR A 297 -4.39 1.93 -13.29
N ALA A 298 -4.72 0.90 -12.52
CA ALA A 298 -5.29 1.12 -11.19
C ALA A 298 -4.27 1.72 -10.21
N ASP A 299 -3.01 1.28 -10.27
CA ASP A 299 -1.92 1.81 -9.44
C ASP A 299 -0.55 1.65 -10.16
N PRO A 300 0.49 2.37 -9.73
CA PRO A 300 1.81 2.32 -10.36
C PRO A 300 2.48 0.94 -10.31
N ALA A 301 2.24 0.15 -9.27
CA ALA A 301 2.82 -1.18 -9.12
C ALA A 301 2.14 -2.21 -10.03
N SER A 302 0.84 -2.04 -10.33
CA SER A 302 0.03 -2.97 -11.13
C SER A 302 -0.12 -2.62 -12.60
N CYS A 303 0.56 -1.58 -13.08
CA CYS A 303 0.50 -1.20 -14.50
C CYS A 303 0.92 -2.36 -15.41
N GLY A 304 -0.01 -2.79 -16.28
CA GLY A 304 0.19 -3.90 -17.21
C GLY A 304 -0.21 -5.27 -16.67
N VAL A 305 -0.62 -5.37 -15.40
CA VAL A 305 -1.19 -6.59 -14.84
C VAL A 305 -2.63 -6.74 -15.32
N ALA A 306 -3.00 -7.93 -15.81
CA ALA A 306 -4.36 -8.20 -16.25
C ALA A 306 -5.33 -8.10 -15.05
N ARG A 307 -6.37 -7.27 -15.20
CA ARG A 307 -7.34 -6.99 -14.15
C ARG A 307 -8.70 -6.73 -14.75
N TYR A 308 -9.74 -7.27 -14.14
CA TYR A 308 -11.13 -7.10 -14.55
C TYR A 308 -11.98 -6.57 -13.40
N MET A 309 -13.05 -5.86 -13.73
CA MET A 309 -14.15 -5.60 -12.82
C MET A 309 -15.38 -6.37 -13.31
N ALA A 310 -16.01 -7.13 -12.42
CA ALA A 310 -17.21 -7.89 -12.72
C ALA A 310 -18.36 -7.38 -11.84
N LEU A 311 -19.46 -6.97 -12.46
CA LEU A 311 -20.71 -6.70 -11.74
C LEU A 311 -21.43 -8.04 -11.58
N THR A 312 -21.68 -8.44 -10.34
CA THR A 312 -22.30 -9.73 -10.02
C THR A 312 -23.55 -9.54 -9.17
N GLU A 313 -24.51 -10.44 -9.33
CA GLU A 313 -25.68 -10.55 -8.47
C GLU A 313 -25.60 -11.84 -7.65
N THR A 314 -25.79 -11.73 -6.34
CA THR A 314 -25.87 -12.86 -5.41
C THR A 314 -27.22 -13.57 -5.53
N SER A 315 -27.36 -14.73 -4.90
CA SER A 315 -28.65 -15.43 -4.80
C SER A 315 -29.72 -14.63 -4.04
N SER A 316 -29.33 -13.70 -3.16
CA SER A 316 -30.22 -12.75 -2.47
C SER A 316 -30.68 -11.58 -3.37
N GLY A 317 -30.12 -11.44 -4.58
CA GLY A 317 -30.40 -10.33 -5.49
C GLY A 317 -29.56 -9.07 -5.20
N GLU A 318 -28.52 -9.17 -4.38
CA GLU A 318 -27.64 -8.05 -4.06
C GLU A 318 -26.55 -7.91 -5.14
N LEU A 319 -26.27 -6.66 -5.53
CA LEU A 319 -25.27 -6.36 -6.56
C LEU A 319 -23.90 -6.02 -5.96
N HIS A 320 -22.89 -6.74 -6.40
CA HIS A 320 -21.50 -6.59 -5.99
C HIS A 320 -20.61 -6.24 -7.18
N VAL A 321 -19.50 -5.56 -6.93
CA VAL A 321 -18.51 -5.27 -7.95
C VAL A 321 -17.24 -6.00 -7.54
N LEU A 322 -16.91 -7.08 -8.22
CA LEU A 322 -15.73 -7.88 -7.92
C LEU A 322 -14.51 -7.31 -8.66
N ASP A 323 -13.40 -7.22 -7.94
CA ASP A 323 -12.05 -7.01 -8.47
C ASP A 323 -11.40 -8.36 -8.77
N VAL A 324 -11.06 -8.60 -10.04
CA VAL A 324 -10.44 -9.85 -10.50
C VAL A 324 -9.05 -9.55 -11.02
N ARG A 325 -8.01 -9.81 -10.24
CA ARG A 325 -6.64 -9.33 -10.52
C ARG A 325 -5.66 -10.50 -10.66
N MET A 326 -4.90 -10.54 -11.76
CA MET A 326 -3.87 -11.54 -11.96
C MET A 326 -2.83 -11.45 -10.85
N GLN A 327 -2.54 -12.58 -10.22
CA GLN A 327 -1.53 -12.69 -9.17
C GLN A 327 -0.18 -13.02 -9.76
N GLN A 328 0.82 -12.23 -9.38
CA GLN A 328 2.21 -12.39 -9.77
C GLN A 328 3.04 -12.72 -8.53
N ARG A 329 4.29 -13.13 -8.76
CA ARG A 329 5.26 -13.23 -7.68
C ARG A 329 5.44 -11.86 -7.03
N PRO A 330 5.47 -11.78 -5.70
CA PRO A 330 5.80 -10.54 -5.01
C PRO A 330 7.23 -10.13 -5.35
N THR A 331 7.47 -8.82 -5.36
CA THR A 331 8.77 -8.22 -5.66
C THR A 331 9.89 -8.85 -4.82
N ALA A 332 9.64 -9.05 -3.52
CA ALA A 332 10.59 -9.66 -2.58
C ALA A 332 11.12 -11.03 -3.04
N TYR A 333 10.31 -11.83 -3.74
CA TYR A 333 10.70 -13.15 -4.25
C TYR A 333 11.97 -13.10 -5.11
N HIS A 334 12.15 -12.03 -5.87
CA HIS A 334 13.27 -11.87 -6.80
C HIS A 334 14.61 -11.62 -6.09
N PHE A 335 14.56 -11.23 -4.81
CA PHE A 335 15.72 -10.90 -3.98
C PHE A 335 15.98 -11.94 -2.89
N MET A 336 15.05 -12.89 -2.70
CA MET A 336 15.23 -14.03 -1.81
C MET A 336 16.42 -14.91 -2.24
N ASN A 337 17.19 -15.36 -1.25
CA ASN A 337 18.25 -16.34 -1.44
C ASN A 337 17.68 -17.70 -1.91
N PRO A 338 18.51 -18.65 -2.39
CA PRO A 338 18.03 -19.93 -2.91
C PRO A 338 17.21 -20.78 -1.92
N ASP A 339 17.47 -20.66 -0.62
CA ASP A 339 16.81 -21.45 0.42
C ASP A 339 15.42 -20.86 0.72
N GLU A 340 15.34 -19.54 0.84
CA GLU A 340 14.10 -18.78 0.96
C GLU A 340 13.18 -19.04 -0.24
N ARG A 341 13.70 -19.01 -1.48
CA ARG A 341 12.89 -19.34 -2.68
C ARG A 341 12.41 -20.78 -2.70
N ARG A 342 13.16 -21.73 -2.12
CA ARG A 342 12.69 -23.13 -1.97
C ARG A 342 11.58 -23.21 -0.94
N ALA A 343 11.74 -22.59 0.22
CA ALA A 343 10.72 -22.55 1.26
C ALA A 343 9.43 -21.88 0.75
N TYR A 344 9.55 -20.76 0.04
CA TYR A 344 8.45 -20.06 -0.60
C TYR A 344 7.67 -20.97 -1.56
N ARG A 345 8.35 -21.57 -2.55
CA ARG A 345 7.69 -22.44 -3.55
C ARG A 345 7.10 -23.71 -2.93
N HIS A 346 7.65 -24.15 -1.80
CA HIS A 346 7.12 -25.30 -1.07
C HIS A 346 5.81 -24.95 -0.36
N ARG A 347 5.73 -23.78 0.30
CA ARG A 347 4.53 -23.32 0.99
C ARG A 347 3.45 -22.85 0.02
N PHE A 348 3.85 -22.15 -1.03
CA PHE A 348 2.96 -21.56 -2.02
C PHE A 348 3.24 -22.18 -3.38
N PRO A 349 2.59 -23.31 -3.72
CA PRO A 349 2.60 -23.82 -5.08
C PRO A 349 2.16 -22.74 -6.07
N HIS A 350 1.21 -21.89 -5.65
CA HIS A 350 0.56 -20.89 -6.49
C HIS A 350 0.50 -19.51 -5.80
N GLU A 351 0.65 -18.43 -6.58
CA GLU A 351 0.64 -17.06 -6.03
C GLU A 351 -0.71 -16.67 -5.42
N THR A 352 -1.79 -17.33 -5.85
CA THR A 352 -3.12 -17.21 -5.24
C THR A 352 -3.18 -17.82 -3.85
N ASP A 353 -2.48 -18.92 -3.57
CA ASP A 353 -2.42 -19.51 -2.22
C ASP A 353 -1.78 -18.53 -1.23
N ARG A 354 -0.65 -17.92 -1.65
CA ARG A 354 0.00 -16.85 -0.91
C ARG A 354 -0.94 -15.67 -0.69
N PHE A 355 -1.61 -15.21 -1.74
CA PHE A 355 -2.54 -14.07 -1.64
C PHE A 355 -3.67 -14.33 -0.65
N LEU A 356 -4.28 -15.52 -0.68
CA LEU A 356 -5.35 -15.88 0.25
C LEU A 356 -4.84 -15.94 1.69
N GLU A 357 -3.71 -16.61 1.92
CA GLU A 357 -3.13 -16.73 3.25
C GLU A 357 -2.71 -15.36 3.81
N ALA A 358 -2.09 -14.52 2.98
CA ALA A 358 -1.74 -13.15 3.33
C ALA A 358 -2.97 -12.30 3.65
N SER A 359 -4.04 -12.43 2.85
CA SER A 359 -5.29 -11.69 3.06
C SER A 359 -5.96 -12.09 4.37
N ALA A 360 -6.01 -13.38 4.69
CA ALA A 360 -6.50 -13.86 5.97
C ALA A 360 -5.65 -13.36 7.16
N ALA A 361 -4.34 -13.19 6.96
CA ALA A 361 -3.42 -12.74 8.00
C ALA A 361 -3.41 -11.22 8.23
N LEU A 362 -3.55 -10.43 7.16
CA LEU A 362 -3.29 -8.99 7.18
C LEU A 362 -4.54 -8.12 6.98
N CYS A 363 -5.57 -8.58 6.27
CA CYS A 363 -6.71 -7.72 5.95
C CYS A 363 -7.66 -7.52 7.15
N SER A 364 -8.21 -6.31 7.24
CA SER A 364 -9.09 -5.90 8.35
C SER A 364 -10.52 -6.42 8.27
N SER A 365 -10.97 -6.81 7.08
CA SER A 365 -12.31 -7.31 6.80
C SER A 365 -12.21 -8.64 6.07
N ASP A 366 -12.85 -9.67 6.62
CA ASP A 366 -13.16 -10.90 5.91
C ASP A 366 -14.68 -10.94 5.78
N ASP A 367 -15.20 -10.41 4.67
CA ASP A 367 -16.62 -10.53 4.33
C ASP A 367 -16.92 -11.87 3.62
N GLY A 368 -15.95 -12.80 3.60
CA GLY A 368 -16.06 -14.09 2.93
C GLY A 368 -15.99 -14.01 1.40
N SER A 369 -15.72 -12.83 0.82
CA SER A 369 -15.70 -12.60 -0.63
C SER A 369 -14.30 -12.67 -1.26
N ILE A 370 -13.31 -13.20 -0.55
CA ILE A 370 -11.95 -13.37 -1.08
C ILE A 370 -11.77 -14.80 -1.60
N GLY A 371 -11.39 -14.93 -2.86
CA GLY A 371 -10.98 -16.21 -3.43
C GLY A 371 -10.15 -16.02 -4.70
N TRP A 372 -10.22 -16.99 -5.61
CA TRP A 372 -9.47 -16.93 -6.87
C TRP A 372 -10.16 -17.71 -7.99
N ILE A 373 -9.75 -17.40 -9.22
CA ILE A 373 -10.11 -18.14 -10.44
C ILE A 373 -8.87 -18.38 -11.29
N GLU A 374 -8.97 -19.28 -12.27
CA GLU A 374 -7.90 -19.55 -13.24
C GLU A 374 -8.43 -19.45 -14.67
N LEU A 375 -7.67 -18.75 -15.51
CA LEU A 375 -7.88 -18.68 -16.94
C LEU A 375 -6.86 -19.58 -17.63
N GLN A 376 -7.34 -20.56 -18.38
CA GLN A 376 -6.53 -21.57 -19.06
C GLN A 376 -6.09 -21.08 -20.45
N GLU A 377 -4.93 -21.57 -20.92
CA GLU A 377 -4.32 -21.16 -22.20
C GLU A 377 -5.21 -21.44 -23.41
N GLY A 378 -5.88 -22.59 -23.42
CA GLY A 378 -6.80 -22.96 -24.50
C GLY A 378 -8.08 -22.10 -24.57
N VAL A 379 -8.31 -21.22 -23.58
CA VAL A 379 -9.50 -20.37 -23.48
C VAL A 379 -9.14 -18.89 -23.65
N HIS A 380 -8.05 -18.44 -23.02
CA HIS A 380 -7.59 -17.06 -23.09
C HIS A 380 -6.04 -16.94 -23.13
N PRO A 381 -5.41 -17.12 -24.32
CA PRO A 381 -3.95 -17.24 -24.43
C PRO A 381 -3.15 -16.05 -23.89
N SER A 382 -3.66 -14.83 -24.04
CA SER A 382 -2.94 -13.61 -23.64
C SER A 382 -3.15 -13.19 -22.18
N ALA A 383 -4.04 -13.86 -21.45
CA ALA A 383 -4.25 -13.60 -20.02
C ALA A 383 -4.43 -14.91 -19.24
N THR A 384 -3.73 -15.95 -19.71
CA THR A 384 -3.62 -17.21 -18.98
C THR A 384 -2.94 -16.95 -17.65
N GLY A 385 -3.50 -17.51 -16.58
CA GLY A 385 -2.95 -17.34 -15.24
C GLY A 385 -4.02 -17.43 -14.18
N ARG A 386 -3.62 -17.11 -12.96
CA ARG A 386 -4.49 -17.15 -11.79
C ARG A 386 -4.75 -15.78 -11.26
N TYR A 387 -5.99 -15.56 -10.87
CA TYR A 387 -6.51 -14.26 -10.51
C TYR A 387 -7.10 -14.34 -9.12
N SER A 388 -6.75 -13.41 -8.26
CA SER A 388 -7.54 -13.19 -7.05
C SER A 388 -8.89 -12.58 -7.41
N VAL A 389 -9.89 -12.86 -6.58
CA VAL A 389 -11.23 -12.28 -6.64
C VAL A 389 -11.50 -11.66 -5.26
N ARG A 390 -11.95 -10.41 -5.24
CA ARG A 390 -12.36 -9.67 -4.02
C ARG A 390 -13.60 -8.83 -4.31
N ASP A 391 -14.52 -8.66 -3.35
CA ASP A 391 -15.51 -7.58 -3.45
C ASP A 391 -14.82 -6.21 -3.31
N VAL A 392 -15.17 -5.27 -4.19
CA VAL A 392 -14.72 -3.88 -4.08
C VAL A 392 -15.49 -3.24 -2.95
N SER A 393 -14.78 -2.75 -1.93
CA SER A 393 -15.43 -2.20 -0.76
C SER A 393 -16.29 -0.99 -1.13
N PRO A 394 -17.55 -0.93 -0.66
CA PRO A 394 -18.39 0.25 -0.82
C PRO A 394 -17.82 1.50 -0.14
N TYR A 395 -16.89 1.34 0.81
CA TYR A 395 -16.27 2.38 1.62
C TYR A 395 -14.80 2.66 1.27
N GLU A 396 -14.31 2.15 0.14
CA GLU A 396 -12.91 2.29 -0.25
C GLU A 396 -12.54 3.76 -0.54
N ASP A 397 -11.66 4.33 0.27
CA ASP A 397 -11.03 5.65 0.04
C ASP A 397 -9.68 5.73 0.75
N GLU A 398 -8.74 6.45 0.15
CA GLU A 398 -7.43 6.70 0.77
C GLU A 398 -7.52 7.90 1.72
N TYR A 399 -6.77 7.85 2.83
CA TYR A 399 -6.61 9.05 3.65
C TYR A 399 -5.82 10.08 2.83
N PRO A 400 -6.35 11.30 2.61
CA PRO A 400 -5.75 12.33 1.77
C PRO A 400 -4.57 13.02 2.46
N ALA A 401 -3.52 12.26 2.75
CA ALA A 401 -2.39 12.71 3.58
C ALA A 401 -1.52 13.74 2.85
N ALA A 402 -1.47 13.68 1.52
CA ALA A 402 -0.67 14.58 0.67
C ALA A 402 -1.42 15.87 0.33
N VAL A 403 -0.68 16.98 0.18
CA VAL A 403 -1.20 18.22 -0.38
C VAL A 403 -1.40 18.02 -1.89
N SER A 404 -2.64 17.90 -2.32
CA SER A 404 -2.99 17.77 -3.74
C SER A 404 -4.22 18.62 -4.10
N ALA A 405 -4.19 19.18 -5.30
CA ALA A 405 -5.32 19.92 -5.86
C ALA A 405 -6.53 19.01 -6.16
N ASP A 406 -6.28 17.71 -6.38
CA ASP A 406 -7.28 16.71 -6.76
C ASP A 406 -8.06 16.15 -5.56
N VAL A 407 -7.72 16.57 -4.33
CA VAL A 407 -8.43 16.12 -3.13
C VAL A 407 -9.87 16.65 -3.13
N LYS A 408 -10.82 15.73 -2.92
CA LYS A 408 -12.26 16.01 -2.79
C LYS A 408 -12.48 17.16 -1.80
N SER A 409 -13.37 18.10 -2.11
CA SER A 409 -13.56 19.34 -1.31
C SER A 409 -13.79 19.09 0.19
N LYS A 410 -14.55 18.03 0.52
CA LYS A 410 -14.85 17.60 1.90
C LYS A 410 -13.64 17.04 2.66
N LEU A 411 -12.56 16.70 1.94
CA LEU A 411 -11.35 16.06 2.44
C LEU A 411 -10.12 16.99 2.44
N LYS A 412 -10.22 18.23 1.97
CA LYS A 412 -9.08 19.17 1.86
C LYS A 412 -8.39 19.49 3.20
N GLY A 413 -9.07 19.35 4.33
CA GLY A 413 -8.53 19.66 5.66
C GLY A 413 -7.66 18.57 6.30
N PHE A 414 -7.44 17.45 5.60
CA PHE A 414 -6.77 16.27 6.16
C PHE A 414 -5.29 16.14 5.77
N ALA A 415 -4.81 16.91 4.81
CA ALA A 415 -3.40 16.92 4.44
C ALA A 415 -2.49 17.17 5.67
N LEU A 416 -1.36 16.46 5.71
CA LEU A 416 -0.44 16.48 6.84
C LEU A 416 0.61 17.58 6.67
N THR A 417 0.21 18.82 6.88
CA THR A 417 1.08 20.00 6.75
C THR A 417 1.67 20.49 8.08
N THR A 418 1.29 19.88 9.20
CA THR A 418 1.78 20.23 10.54
C THR A 418 2.44 19.03 11.21
N GLN A 419 3.44 19.30 12.07
CA GLN A 419 4.11 18.26 12.85
C GLN A 419 3.12 17.44 13.68
N ASP A 420 2.20 18.10 14.38
CA ASP A 420 1.22 17.41 15.24
C ASP A 420 0.32 16.47 14.44
N GLY A 421 -0.16 16.90 13.26
CA GLY A 421 -0.98 16.06 12.40
C GLY A 421 -0.21 14.86 11.85
N LEU A 422 1.05 15.08 11.49
CA LEU A 422 1.93 14.02 10.99
C LEU A 422 2.26 13.01 12.10
N VAL A 423 2.62 13.47 13.30
CA VAL A 423 2.90 12.62 14.46
C VAL A 423 1.66 11.82 14.86
N GLU A 424 0.48 12.45 14.90
CA GLU A 424 -0.80 11.79 15.20
C GLU A 424 -1.05 10.62 14.25
N LEU A 425 -0.98 10.85 12.93
CA LEU A 425 -1.28 9.79 11.95
C LEU A 425 -0.15 8.74 11.88
N ALA A 426 1.10 9.13 12.08
CA ALA A 426 2.23 8.21 12.19
C ALA A 426 2.06 7.23 13.37
N GLU A 427 1.56 7.70 14.52
CA GLU A 427 1.22 6.82 15.64
C GLU A 427 0.04 5.87 15.34
N ASP A 428 -0.94 6.31 14.55
CA ASP A 428 -2.07 5.47 14.16
C ASP A 428 -1.65 4.39 13.15
N TRP A 429 -0.87 4.75 12.13
CA TRP A 429 -0.25 3.77 11.22
C TRP A 429 0.63 2.77 11.96
N ALA A 430 1.45 3.23 12.91
CA ALA A 430 2.28 2.37 13.75
C ALA A 430 1.45 1.35 14.54
N ARG A 431 0.32 1.78 15.12
CA ARG A 431 -0.57 0.92 15.91
C ARG A 431 -1.21 -0.15 15.04
N ILE A 432 -1.68 0.24 13.86
CA ILE A 432 -2.33 -0.66 12.91
C ILE A 432 -1.33 -1.71 12.40
N LEU A 433 -0.17 -1.28 11.89
CA LEU A 433 0.89 -2.18 11.40
C LEU A 433 1.37 -3.15 12.49
N ALA A 434 1.61 -2.65 13.70
CA ALA A 434 2.03 -3.46 14.84
C ALA A 434 1.00 -4.53 15.22
N ALA A 435 -0.28 -4.16 15.28
CA ALA A 435 -1.35 -5.08 15.60
C ALA A 435 -1.49 -6.17 14.54
N GLN A 436 -1.37 -5.82 13.25
CA GLN A 436 -1.42 -6.78 12.14
C GLN A 436 -0.21 -7.71 12.12
N HIS A 437 1.01 -7.20 12.27
CA HIS A 437 2.20 -8.05 12.37
C HIS A 437 2.13 -9.02 13.55
N ALA A 438 1.62 -8.58 14.71
CA ALA A 438 1.45 -9.44 15.86
C ALA A 438 0.35 -10.51 15.64
N ALA A 439 -0.81 -10.11 15.09
CA ALA A 439 -1.88 -11.04 14.75
C ALA A 439 -1.41 -12.08 13.72
N ALA A 440 -0.76 -11.65 12.65
CA ALA A 440 -0.22 -12.52 11.62
C ALA A 440 0.87 -13.46 12.15
N ALA A 441 1.76 -12.99 13.04
CA ALA A 441 2.76 -13.84 13.68
C ALA A 441 2.10 -14.98 14.46
N SER A 442 0.94 -14.72 15.08
CA SER A 442 0.17 -15.74 15.81
C SER A 442 -0.29 -16.89 14.91
N LEU A 443 -0.49 -16.65 13.61
CA LEU A 443 -0.91 -17.67 12.63
C LEU A 443 0.26 -18.54 12.16
N LEU A 444 1.50 -18.06 12.33
CA LEU A 444 2.72 -18.77 11.96
C LEU A 444 3.34 -19.55 13.12
N ASP A 445 2.89 -19.28 14.35
CA ASP A 445 3.41 -19.92 15.55
C ASP A 445 2.87 -21.35 15.70
N PRO A 446 3.72 -22.39 15.68
CA PRO A 446 3.28 -23.78 15.83
C PRO A 446 2.89 -24.15 17.28
N ASP A 447 3.25 -23.31 18.25
CA ASP A 447 2.98 -23.53 19.68
C ASP A 447 2.64 -22.19 20.37
N PRO A 448 1.35 -21.87 20.60
CA PRO A 448 0.95 -20.62 21.22
C PRO A 448 1.48 -20.54 22.66
N ALA A 449 2.24 -19.50 22.95
CA ALA A 449 3.10 -19.43 24.12
C ALA A 449 2.40 -19.45 25.49
N VAL A 450 3.21 -19.75 26.51
CA VAL A 450 2.90 -19.79 27.96
C VAL A 450 2.19 -18.50 28.48
N ASP A 451 2.36 -17.36 27.80
CA ASP A 451 1.78 -16.05 28.17
C ASP A 451 0.81 -15.44 27.14
N GLN A 452 0.37 -16.24 26.16
CA GLN A 452 -0.51 -15.84 25.06
C GLN A 452 0.09 -14.78 24.13
N ARG A 453 1.41 -14.58 24.10
CA ARG A 453 2.06 -13.68 23.13
C ARG A 453 2.59 -14.44 21.92
N PRO A 454 2.50 -13.87 20.72
CA PRO A 454 3.17 -14.41 19.53
C PRO A 454 4.69 -14.39 19.67
N ALA A 455 5.41 -15.25 18.95
CA ALA A 455 6.87 -15.34 18.99
C ALA A 455 7.53 -14.00 18.68
N LEU A 456 7.04 -13.29 17.65
CA LEU A 456 7.47 -11.93 17.30
C LEU A 456 7.42 -10.99 18.51
N CYS A 457 6.30 -11.00 19.24
CA CYS A 457 6.07 -10.09 20.36
C CYS A 457 6.98 -10.41 21.55
N GLN A 458 7.19 -11.69 21.84
CA GLN A 458 8.12 -12.12 22.89
C GLN A 458 9.56 -11.75 22.54
N GLU A 459 9.96 -12.03 21.29
CA GLU A 459 11.32 -11.79 20.83
C GLU A 459 11.65 -10.31 20.86
N LEU A 460 10.73 -9.45 20.43
CA LEU A 460 10.93 -8.00 20.48
C LEU A 460 11.01 -7.46 21.91
N VAL A 461 10.36 -8.08 22.89
CA VAL A 461 10.58 -7.74 24.30
C VAL A 461 12.00 -8.08 24.75
N LEU A 462 12.56 -9.21 24.30
CA LEU A 462 13.92 -9.63 24.65
C LEU A 462 14.96 -8.72 23.97
N LEU A 463 14.85 -8.53 22.66
CA LEU A 463 15.75 -7.69 21.87
C LEU A 463 15.73 -6.24 22.36
N SER A 464 14.55 -5.71 22.69
CA SER A 464 14.43 -4.33 23.21
C SER A 464 14.95 -4.15 24.63
N LYS A 465 14.97 -5.20 25.45
CA LYS A 465 15.60 -5.16 26.79
C LYS A 465 17.12 -5.25 26.71
N ALA A 466 17.63 -6.00 25.74
CA ALA A 466 19.07 -6.14 25.50
C ALA A 466 19.66 -4.88 24.85
N ALA A 467 18.88 -4.18 24.03
CA ALA A 467 19.25 -2.94 23.38
C ALA A 467 19.26 -1.74 24.34
N ALA A 468 20.02 -0.70 23.99
CA ALA A 468 19.99 0.56 24.73
C ALA A 468 18.63 1.27 24.53
N LYS A 469 18.25 2.12 25.49
CA LYS A 469 17.02 2.91 25.40
C LYS A 469 17.01 3.73 24.11
N ASN A 470 15.96 3.56 23.30
CA ASN A 470 15.70 4.22 22.01
C ASN A 470 16.49 3.68 20.80
N GLU A 471 17.31 2.65 20.94
CA GLU A 471 18.13 2.16 19.82
C GLU A 471 17.29 1.70 18.61
N PHE A 472 16.12 1.10 18.86
CA PHE A 472 15.16 0.78 17.79
C PHE A 472 14.66 2.04 17.07
N GLU A 473 14.37 3.11 17.82
CA GLU A 473 13.88 4.37 17.24
C GLU A 473 14.95 5.04 16.37
N GLU A 474 16.20 5.07 16.85
CA GLU A 474 17.32 5.63 16.08
C GLU A 474 17.62 4.81 14.83
N LEU A 475 17.60 3.47 14.90
CA LEU A 475 17.78 2.63 13.71
C LEU A 475 16.71 2.92 12.64
N VAL A 476 15.44 2.98 13.03
CA VAL A 476 14.34 3.28 12.09
C VAL A 476 14.51 4.68 11.50
N TRP A 477 14.93 5.66 12.30
CA TRP A 477 15.23 7.02 11.82
C TRP A 477 16.39 7.04 10.82
N GLU A 478 17.50 6.40 11.13
CA GLU A 478 18.69 6.35 10.29
C GLU A 478 18.39 5.70 8.93
N VAL A 479 17.69 4.56 8.93
CA VAL A 479 17.27 3.87 7.71
C VAL A 479 16.33 4.76 6.90
N ALA A 480 15.26 5.30 7.51
CA ALA A 480 14.28 6.11 6.81
C ALA A 480 14.87 7.41 6.23
N LEU A 481 15.74 8.10 6.98
CA LEU A 481 16.38 9.33 6.53
C LEU A 481 17.36 9.06 5.39
N SER A 482 18.22 8.05 5.54
CA SER A 482 19.20 7.70 4.51
C SER A 482 18.52 7.23 3.24
N TYR A 483 17.55 6.32 3.36
CA TYR A 483 16.91 5.72 2.21
C TYR A 483 15.95 6.67 1.50
N SER A 484 15.25 7.57 2.21
CA SER A 484 14.46 8.63 1.56
C SER A 484 15.30 9.58 0.71
N ARG A 485 16.53 9.93 1.15
CA ARG A 485 17.47 10.73 0.35
C ARG A 485 17.90 10.00 -0.92
N GLN A 486 18.14 8.69 -0.83
CA GLN A 486 18.43 7.85 -2.01
C GLN A 486 17.25 7.81 -2.97
N VAL A 487 16.03 7.59 -2.48
CA VAL A 487 14.81 7.61 -3.30
C VAL A 487 14.65 8.94 -4.04
N GLU A 488 14.86 10.09 -3.38
CA GLU A 488 14.81 11.39 -4.05
C GLU A 488 15.91 11.57 -5.11
N TYR A 489 17.11 11.04 -4.85
CA TYR A 489 18.20 11.04 -5.83
C TYR A 489 17.83 10.19 -7.05
N ASP A 490 17.35 8.96 -6.83
CA ASP A 490 16.95 8.03 -7.87
C ASP A 490 15.76 8.56 -8.68
N TRP A 491 14.82 9.24 -8.02
CA TRP A 491 13.70 9.90 -8.70
C TRP A 491 14.18 11.02 -9.63
N ARG A 492 15.15 11.85 -9.20
CA ARG A 492 15.76 12.86 -10.08
C ARG A 492 16.51 12.21 -11.26
N CYS A 493 17.17 11.07 -11.02
CA CYS A 493 17.79 10.27 -12.08
C CYS A 493 16.73 9.78 -13.08
N PHE A 494 15.63 9.20 -12.60
CA PHE A 494 14.50 8.77 -13.42
C PHE A 494 13.91 9.93 -14.25
N GLN A 495 13.67 11.09 -13.62
CA GLN A 495 13.18 12.29 -14.31
C GLN A 495 14.13 12.80 -15.39
N LYS A 496 15.44 12.66 -15.19
CA LYS A 496 16.47 13.11 -16.13
C LYS A 496 16.67 12.15 -17.30
N HIS A 497 16.59 10.84 -17.05
CA HIS A 497 17.06 9.83 -18.00
C HIS A 497 15.96 8.98 -18.63
N LEU A 498 14.82 8.77 -17.95
CA LEU A 498 13.77 7.84 -18.41
C LEU A 498 12.47 8.57 -18.75
N LEU A 499 12.04 9.52 -17.92
CA LEU A 499 10.79 10.25 -18.17
C LEU A 499 10.76 11.03 -19.50
N PRO A 500 11.84 11.69 -19.96
CA PRO A 500 11.82 12.46 -21.23
C PRO A 500 11.90 11.60 -22.50
N VAL A 501 12.09 10.29 -22.36
CA VAL A 501 12.30 9.36 -23.49
C VAL A 501 10.97 8.79 -24.04
N LEU A 502 9.87 9.04 -23.33
CA LEU A 502 8.48 8.75 -23.73
C LEU A 502 7.85 9.97 -24.42
#